data_AF-A0A962YG04-F1
#
_entry.id   AF-A0A962YG04-F1
#
_cell.length_a   1.000
_cell.length_b   1.000
_cell.length_c   1.000
_cell.angle_alpha   90.00
_cell.angle_beta   90.00
_cell.angle_gamma   90.00
#
_symmetry.space_group_name_H-M   'P 1'
#
loop_
_entity.id
_entity.type
_entity.pdbx_description
1 polymer ?
#
loop_
_entity_poly.entity_id
_entity_poly.type
_entity_poly.pdbx_seq_one_letter_code
_entity_poly.pdbx_strand_id
1 'polypeptide(L)'
;WGWYNSAIYRELNLHYPDSWDEFLAQAPIIAGAGYIPLAIGASDWQIRLLFNDILIGVGGRKAYLSLLGKIQSGDAELDSAVLLRTMQILGSLRQYAAPGADNTSWDEATRLVINGQAAVQFMGDWAKGEFLSAGKVLGQDFDCQLAPGNGSAYMIVIDAIAFAKTADPEQQTAQRLIAESLLTPEIQRDFNLAKGSIPLNRGVELDGFDKCSRRGIAALNDDDNLLLSISLIDSGRRTNVLTSSLLDFWLDTTIPPEQAAEHLAAALNEQNND
;
A
#
# COMPACT_ATOMS: atom_id res chain seq x y z
N TRP A 1 4.01 -2.13 0.89
CA TRP A 1 5.00 -2.99 1.57
C TRP A 1 4.29 -4.26 2.03
N GLY A 2 4.96 -5.41 2.05
CA GLY A 2 4.53 -6.59 2.82
C GLY A 2 5.16 -6.58 4.20
N TRP A 3 4.36 -6.62 5.25
CA TRP A 3 4.76 -6.69 6.66
C TRP A 3 4.53 -8.11 7.17
N TYR A 4 5.61 -8.86 7.37
CA TYR A 4 5.58 -10.30 7.60
C TYR A 4 5.84 -10.62 9.07
N ASN A 5 5.08 -11.55 9.65
CA ASN A 5 5.40 -12.13 10.95
C ASN A 5 6.57 -13.12 10.82
N SER A 6 7.73 -12.77 11.36
CA SER A 6 8.95 -13.58 11.20
C SER A 6 8.93 -14.90 11.97
N ALA A 7 8.09 -15.04 13.00
CA ALA A 7 7.94 -16.30 13.71
C ALA A 7 7.16 -17.32 12.87
N ILE A 8 6.03 -16.91 12.27
CA ILE A 8 5.20 -17.78 11.40
C ILE A 8 6.02 -18.27 10.20
N TYR A 9 6.72 -17.37 9.50
CA TYR A 9 7.53 -17.76 8.34
C TYR A 9 8.67 -18.72 8.71
N ARG A 10 9.33 -18.52 9.87
CA ARG A 10 10.36 -19.44 10.36
C ARG A 10 9.79 -20.80 10.77
N GLU A 11 8.67 -20.82 11.48
CA GLU A 11 8.00 -22.04 11.93
C GLU A 11 7.59 -22.93 10.75
N LEU A 12 7.05 -22.31 9.70
CA LEU A 12 6.61 -23.01 8.49
C LEU A 12 7.73 -23.24 7.47
N ASN A 13 8.97 -22.82 7.78
CA ASN A 13 10.13 -22.87 6.89
C ASN A 13 9.84 -22.27 5.49
N LEU A 14 9.16 -21.12 5.49
CA LEU A 14 8.83 -20.35 4.29
C LEU A 14 9.76 -19.14 4.17
N HIS A 15 10.10 -18.78 2.93
CA HIS A 15 10.70 -17.48 2.63
C HIS A 15 9.60 -16.45 2.33
N TYR A 16 9.91 -15.17 2.46
CA TYR A 16 9.01 -14.12 1.99
C TYR A 16 8.88 -14.21 0.46
N PRO A 17 7.66 -14.17 -0.09
CA PRO A 17 7.39 -14.44 -1.51
C PRO A 17 7.93 -13.32 -2.41
N ASP A 18 8.63 -13.70 -3.48
CA ASP A 18 9.12 -12.77 -4.49
C ASP A 18 8.07 -12.46 -5.56
N SER A 19 7.03 -13.31 -5.68
CA SER A 19 5.91 -13.14 -6.62
C SER A 19 4.55 -13.46 -5.99
N TRP A 20 3.47 -12.95 -6.59
CA TRP A 20 2.10 -13.25 -6.15
C TRP A 20 1.75 -14.73 -6.29
N ASP A 21 2.32 -15.42 -7.27
CA ASP A 21 2.12 -16.85 -7.47
C ASP A 21 2.74 -17.67 -6.33
N GLU A 22 3.94 -17.28 -5.90
CA GLU A 22 4.58 -17.86 -4.71
C GLU A 22 3.76 -17.59 -3.45
N PHE A 23 3.28 -16.36 -3.25
CA PHE A 23 2.42 -16.06 -2.10
C PHE A 23 1.14 -16.92 -2.11
N LEU A 24 0.48 -17.05 -3.26
CA LEU A 24 -0.71 -17.89 -3.41
C LEU A 24 -0.41 -19.39 -3.22
N ALA A 25 0.79 -19.85 -3.54
CA ALA A 25 1.23 -21.23 -3.25
C ALA A 25 1.54 -21.45 -1.75
N GLN A 26 2.03 -20.42 -1.06
CA GLN A 26 2.30 -20.45 0.39
C GLN A 26 1.02 -20.31 1.22
N ALA A 27 0.01 -19.58 0.74
CA ALA A 27 -1.20 -19.27 1.50
C ALA A 27 -1.97 -20.50 2.03
N PRO A 28 -2.17 -21.60 1.25
CA PRO A 28 -2.74 -22.84 1.78
C PRO A 28 -1.93 -23.49 2.90
N ILE A 29 -0.59 -23.40 2.84
CA ILE A 29 0.30 -23.96 3.87
C ILE A 29 0.13 -23.17 5.17
N ILE A 30 0.12 -21.85 5.06
CA ILE A 30 -0.10 -20.93 6.19
C ILE A 30 -1.48 -21.16 6.82
N ALA A 31 -2.52 -21.25 6.00
CA ALA A 31 -3.89 -21.53 6.45
C ALA A 31 -4.01 -22.91 7.11
N GLY A 32 -3.38 -23.94 6.53
CA GLY A 32 -3.37 -25.30 7.06
C GLY A 32 -2.68 -25.43 8.43
N ALA A 33 -1.77 -24.51 8.75
CA ALA A 33 -1.14 -24.40 10.06
C ALA A 33 -1.99 -23.60 11.09
N GLY A 34 -3.15 -23.07 10.69
CA GLY A 34 -4.07 -22.34 11.55
C GLY A 34 -3.84 -20.83 11.62
N TYR A 35 -2.94 -20.28 10.79
CA TYR A 35 -2.70 -18.84 10.68
C TYR A 35 -3.54 -18.22 9.56
N ILE A 36 -3.86 -16.93 9.68
CA ILE A 36 -4.49 -16.15 8.60
C ILE A 36 -3.40 -15.77 7.59
N PRO A 37 -3.45 -16.17 6.31
CA PRO A 37 -2.37 -15.82 5.39
C PRO A 37 -2.30 -14.32 5.11
N LEU A 38 -3.44 -13.66 4.88
CA LEU A 38 -3.49 -12.23 4.57
C LEU A 38 -4.33 -11.48 5.62
N ALA A 39 -3.69 -10.63 6.42
CA ALA A 39 -4.39 -9.62 7.19
C ALA A 39 -4.75 -8.45 6.27
N ILE A 40 -6.04 -8.12 6.21
CA ILE A 40 -6.55 -6.97 5.44
C ILE A 40 -7.91 -6.54 6.00
N GLY A 41 -8.20 -5.24 5.91
CA GLY A 41 -9.54 -4.71 6.07
C GLY A 41 -10.20 -4.40 4.73
N ALA A 42 -11.50 -4.70 4.57
CA ALA A 42 -12.21 -4.45 3.32
C ALA A 42 -12.76 -3.02 3.23
N SER A 43 -11.91 -2.02 3.46
CA SER A 43 -12.23 -0.64 3.08
C SER A 43 -11.72 -0.34 1.67
N ASP A 44 -12.44 0.53 0.97
CA ASP A 44 -12.22 0.91 -0.42
C ASP A 44 -10.73 1.22 -0.75
N TRP A 45 -10.07 2.04 0.06
CA TRP A 45 -8.69 2.44 -0.14
C TRP A 45 -7.68 1.33 0.19
N GLN A 46 -8.00 0.42 1.12
CA GLN A 46 -7.14 -0.73 1.45
C GLN A 46 -7.16 -1.74 0.29
N ILE A 47 -8.34 -2.03 -0.26
CA ILE A 47 -8.47 -2.91 -1.43
C ILE A 47 -7.80 -2.27 -2.66
N ARG A 48 -7.96 -0.96 -2.88
CA ARG A 48 -7.23 -0.25 -3.94
C ARG A 48 -5.72 -0.30 -3.74
N LEU A 49 -5.22 -0.15 -2.51
CA LEU A 49 -3.79 -0.24 -2.23
C LEU A 49 -3.25 -1.63 -2.59
N LEU A 50 -3.95 -2.69 -2.17
CA LEU A 50 -3.61 -4.07 -2.52
C LEU A 50 -3.67 -4.28 -4.06
N PHE A 51 -4.71 -3.78 -4.72
CA PHE A 51 -4.83 -3.84 -6.18
C PHE A 51 -3.64 -3.17 -6.88
N ASN A 52 -3.21 -2.00 -6.42
CA ASN A 52 -2.06 -1.30 -6.99
C ASN A 52 -0.77 -2.12 -6.84
N ASP A 53 -0.54 -2.71 -5.66
CA ASP A 53 0.60 -3.59 -5.40
C ASP A 53 0.57 -4.84 -6.31
N ILE A 54 -0.62 -5.42 -6.55
CA ILE A 54 -0.77 -6.55 -7.49
C ILE A 54 -0.48 -6.10 -8.92
N LEU A 55 -1.06 -4.98 -9.36
CA LEU A 55 -0.91 -4.46 -10.71
C LEU A 55 0.56 -4.17 -11.04
N ILE A 56 1.29 -3.57 -10.10
CA ILE A 56 2.73 -3.34 -10.23
C ILE A 56 3.47 -4.68 -10.26
N GLY A 57 3.11 -5.64 -9.41
CA GLY A 57 3.74 -6.96 -9.41
C GLY A 57 3.53 -7.78 -10.69
N VAL A 58 2.40 -7.61 -11.37
CA VAL A 58 2.05 -8.32 -12.61
C VAL A 58 2.58 -7.62 -13.84
N GLY A 59 2.34 -6.30 -13.95
CA GLY A 59 2.59 -5.53 -15.17
C GLY A 59 3.73 -4.52 -15.05
N GLY A 60 4.39 -4.45 -13.90
CA GLY A 60 5.47 -3.53 -13.60
C GLY A 60 5.03 -2.06 -13.57
N ARG A 61 6.04 -1.18 -13.55
CA ARG A 61 5.87 0.28 -13.61
C ARG A 61 4.96 0.72 -14.75
N LYS A 62 5.13 0.11 -15.94
CA LYS A 62 4.38 0.50 -17.15
C LYS A 62 2.87 0.34 -16.95
N ALA A 63 2.42 -0.79 -16.39
CA ALA A 63 0.99 -1.02 -16.17
C ALA A 63 0.39 -0.02 -15.18
N TYR A 64 1.11 0.29 -14.09
CA TYR A 64 0.65 1.27 -13.13
C TYR A 64 0.61 2.70 -13.71
N LEU A 65 1.62 3.10 -14.49
CA LEU A 65 1.59 4.41 -15.19
C LEU A 65 0.46 4.50 -16.23
N SER A 66 0.16 3.41 -16.93
CA SER A 66 -1.03 3.32 -17.79
C SER A 66 -2.32 3.51 -17.00
N LEU A 67 -2.44 2.89 -15.82
CA LEU A 67 -3.59 3.12 -14.93
C LEU A 67 -3.69 4.59 -14.49
N LEU A 68 -2.57 5.20 -14.07
CA LEU A 68 -2.55 6.61 -13.71
C LEU A 68 -3.00 7.51 -14.88
N GLY A 69 -2.43 7.31 -16.06
CA GLY A 69 -2.85 8.04 -17.26
C GLY A 69 -4.33 7.85 -17.58
N LYS A 70 -4.85 6.63 -17.37
CA LYS A 70 -6.28 6.34 -17.54
C LYS A 70 -7.15 7.11 -16.56
N ILE A 71 -6.74 7.16 -15.30
CA ILE A 71 -7.46 7.90 -14.26
C ILE A 71 -7.44 9.40 -14.56
N GLN A 72 -6.29 9.95 -14.95
CA GLN A 72 -6.10 11.38 -15.16
C GLN A 72 -6.78 11.88 -16.44
N SER A 73 -6.46 11.31 -17.61
CA SER A 73 -6.98 11.81 -18.89
C SER A 73 -8.04 10.90 -19.52
N GLY A 74 -8.01 9.61 -19.23
CA GLY A 74 -8.89 8.62 -19.87
C GLY A 74 -8.31 8.05 -21.16
N ASP A 75 -7.16 8.54 -21.62
CA ASP A 75 -6.62 8.20 -22.95
C ASP A 75 -5.61 7.07 -22.93
N ALA A 76 -5.12 6.67 -21.76
CA ALA A 76 -4.21 5.55 -21.65
C ALA A 76 -4.93 4.21 -21.91
N GLU A 77 -4.21 3.27 -22.49
CA GLU A 77 -4.68 1.90 -22.64
C GLU A 77 -4.23 1.05 -21.44
N LEU A 78 -5.16 0.27 -20.90
CA LEU A 78 -4.86 -0.78 -19.93
C LEU A 78 -4.67 -2.09 -20.69
N ASP A 79 -3.54 -2.76 -20.44
CA ASP A 79 -3.32 -4.10 -20.98
C ASP A 79 -4.33 -5.07 -20.34
N SER A 80 -5.21 -5.63 -21.17
CA SER A 80 -6.33 -6.46 -20.71
C SER A 80 -5.85 -7.77 -20.07
N ALA A 81 -4.73 -8.34 -20.51
CA ALA A 81 -4.17 -9.55 -19.93
C ALA A 81 -3.58 -9.26 -18.54
N VAL A 82 -2.89 -8.12 -18.40
CA VAL A 82 -2.38 -7.65 -17.09
C VAL A 82 -3.52 -7.34 -16.13
N LEU A 83 -4.56 -6.64 -16.59
CA LEU A 83 -5.72 -6.31 -15.75
C LEU A 83 -6.46 -7.58 -15.31
N LEU A 84 -6.71 -8.51 -16.24
CA LEU A 84 -7.32 -9.80 -15.93
C LEU A 84 -6.52 -10.56 -14.88
N ARG A 85 -5.20 -10.67 -15.08
CA ARG A 85 -4.33 -11.38 -14.12
C ARG A 85 -4.35 -10.72 -12.75
N THR A 86 -4.38 -9.39 -12.71
CA THR A 86 -4.49 -8.61 -11.46
C THR A 86 -5.78 -8.93 -10.72
N MET A 87 -6.92 -8.95 -11.42
CA MET A 87 -8.23 -9.28 -10.83
C MET A 87 -8.30 -10.75 -10.37
N GLN A 88 -7.67 -11.68 -11.10
CA GLN A 88 -7.59 -13.09 -10.70
C GLN A 88 -6.82 -13.27 -9.39
N ILE A 89 -5.68 -12.57 -9.25
CA ILE A 89 -4.89 -12.60 -8.01
C ILE A 89 -5.70 -11.96 -6.88
N LEU A 90 -6.30 -10.78 -7.09
CA LEU A 90 -7.11 -10.10 -6.08
C LEU A 90 -8.27 -10.99 -5.60
N GLY A 91 -9.01 -11.62 -6.51
CA GLY A 91 -10.07 -12.58 -6.17
C GLY A 91 -9.56 -13.82 -5.44
N SER A 92 -8.36 -14.30 -5.78
CA SER A 92 -7.70 -15.43 -5.10
C SER A 92 -7.15 -15.09 -3.72
N LEU A 93 -6.86 -13.83 -3.44
CA LEU A 93 -6.39 -13.37 -2.11
C LEU A 93 -7.53 -13.26 -1.12
N ARG A 94 -8.73 -12.93 -1.59
CA ARG A 94 -9.93 -12.78 -0.77
C ARG A 94 -10.22 -13.99 0.13
N GLN A 95 -10.05 -15.21 -0.38
CA GLN A 95 -10.26 -16.45 0.40
C GLN A 95 -9.24 -16.63 1.55
N TYR A 96 -8.15 -15.86 1.54
CA TYR A 96 -7.11 -15.91 2.56
C TYR A 96 -7.15 -14.72 3.53
N ALA A 97 -8.15 -13.83 3.39
CA ALA A 97 -8.44 -12.80 4.35
C ALA A 97 -9.08 -13.38 5.62
N ALA A 98 -8.95 -12.69 6.75
CA ALA A 98 -9.62 -13.07 7.99
C ALA A 98 -11.16 -13.05 7.83
N PRO A 99 -11.91 -13.99 8.43
CA PRO A 99 -13.36 -13.88 8.51
C PRO A 99 -13.77 -12.56 9.18
N GLY A 100 -14.72 -11.82 8.58
CA GLY A 100 -15.14 -10.51 9.09
C GLY A 100 -14.20 -9.35 8.76
N ALA A 101 -13.24 -9.55 7.84
CA ALA A 101 -12.38 -8.49 7.31
C ALA A 101 -13.15 -7.25 6.81
N ASP A 102 -14.42 -7.42 6.43
CA ASP A 102 -15.27 -6.37 5.86
C ASP A 102 -15.43 -5.13 6.76
N ASN A 103 -15.29 -5.30 8.08
CA ASN A 103 -15.36 -4.20 9.05
C ASN A 103 -14.02 -3.93 9.77
N THR A 104 -12.92 -4.54 9.31
CA THR A 104 -11.62 -4.43 9.97
C THR A 104 -10.90 -3.16 9.50
N SER A 105 -10.45 -2.34 10.43
CA SER A 105 -9.56 -1.21 10.14
C SER A 105 -8.13 -1.67 9.81
N TRP A 106 -7.35 -0.83 9.13
CA TRP A 106 -5.99 -1.21 8.73
C TRP A 106 -5.07 -1.50 9.93
N ASP A 107 -5.26 -0.81 11.06
CA ASP A 107 -4.50 -1.01 12.29
C ASP A 107 -4.94 -2.29 13.02
N GLU A 108 -6.23 -2.63 13.00
CA GLU A 108 -6.72 -3.94 13.48
C GLU A 108 -6.11 -5.09 12.69
N ALA A 109 -6.03 -4.97 11.36
CA ALA A 109 -5.36 -5.95 10.52
C ALA A 109 -3.85 -6.03 10.86
N THR A 110 -3.20 -4.89 11.12
CA THR A 110 -1.79 -4.84 11.57
C THR A 110 -1.61 -5.60 12.87
N ARG A 111 -2.53 -5.43 13.83
CA ARG A 111 -2.50 -6.13 15.13
C ARG A 111 -2.58 -7.65 14.99
N LEU A 112 -3.30 -8.19 14.00
CA LEU A 112 -3.32 -9.63 13.74
C LEU A 112 -1.91 -10.16 13.42
N VAL A 113 -1.13 -9.41 12.63
CA VAL A 113 0.25 -9.78 12.31
C VAL A 113 1.16 -9.64 13.53
N ILE A 114 1.05 -8.53 14.27
CA ILE A 114 1.80 -8.27 15.52
C ILE A 114 1.60 -9.40 16.54
N ASN A 115 0.36 -9.90 16.66
CA ASN A 115 -0.04 -10.92 17.62
C ASN A 115 0.23 -12.36 17.15
N GLY A 116 0.82 -12.56 15.96
CA GLY A 116 1.10 -13.90 15.43
C GLY A 116 -0.15 -14.67 15.02
N GLN A 117 -1.24 -13.97 14.69
CA GLN A 117 -2.48 -14.56 14.19
C GLN A 117 -2.51 -14.56 12.65
N ALA A 118 -1.82 -13.59 12.03
CA ALA A 118 -1.72 -13.48 10.58
C ALA A 118 -0.26 -13.44 10.10
N ALA A 119 0.00 -14.00 8.92
CA ALA A 119 1.34 -14.13 8.38
C ALA A 119 1.85 -12.84 7.72
N VAL A 120 1.01 -12.14 6.95
CA VAL A 120 1.40 -10.90 6.29
C VAL A 120 0.25 -9.91 6.19
N GLN A 121 0.59 -8.62 6.17
CA GLN A 121 -0.28 -7.55 5.70
C GLN A 121 0.42 -6.76 4.58
N PHE A 122 -0.27 -6.49 3.47
CA PHE A 122 0.20 -5.55 2.45
C PHE A 122 -0.35 -4.14 2.76
N MET A 123 0.53 -3.25 3.23
CA MET A 123 0.17 -1.92 3.70
C MET A 123 1.32 -0.93 3.51
N GLY A 124 1.03 0.37 3.66
CA GLY A 124 2.07 1.40 3.72
C GLY A 124 2.98 1.28 4.94
N ASP A 125 4.02 2.12 4.97
CA ASP A 125 5.03 2.13 6.03
C ASP A 125 4.55 2.66 7.37
N TRP A 126 3.39 3.34 7.40
CA TRP A 126 2.70 3.68 8.64
C TRP A 126 2.36 2.45 9.49
N ALA A 127 2.16 1.27 8.89
CA ALA A 127 1.96 0.04 9.65
C ALA A 127 3.17 -0.31 10.53
N LYS A 128 4.40 0.04 10.10
CA LYS A 128 5.62 -0.14 10.90
C LYS A 128 5.54 0.58 12.24
N GLY A 129 4.92 1.78 12.28
CA GLY A 129 4.72 2.54 13.51
C GLY A 129 3.97 1.73 14.58
N GLU A 130 2.96 0.96 14.17
CA GLU A 130 2.20 0.08 15.08
C GLU A 130 3.06 -1.06 15.65
N PHE A 131 3.90 -1.70 14.82
CA PHE A 131 4.83 -2.73 15.28
C PHE A 131 5.82 -2.17 16.31
N LEU A 132 6.42 -1.00 16.02
CA LEU A 132 7.38 -0.35 16.91
C LEU A 132 6.73 0.08 18.22
N SER A 133 5.52 0.65 18.16
CA SER A 133 4.72 1.03 19.34
C SER A 133 4.38 -0.18 20.22
N ALA A 134 4.15 -1.34 19.61
CA ALA A 134 3.94 -2.61 20.31
C ALA A 134 5.24 -3.27 20.83
N GLY A 135 6.40 -2.60 20.69
CA GLY A 135 7.70 -3.10 21.14
C GLY A 135 8.28 -4.23 20.29
N LYS A 136 7.78 -4.42 19.05
CA LYS A 136 8.29 -5.42 18.12
C LYS A 136 9.56 -4.92 17.43
N VAL A 137 10.49 -5.84 17.21
CA VAL A 137 11.80 -5.57 16.63
C VAL A 137 11.87 -6.07 15.19
N LEU A 138 12.12 -5.16 14.24
CA LEU A 138 12.30 -5.50 12.83
C LEU A 138 13.51 -6.45 12.65
N GLY A 139 13.32 -7.50 11.86
CA GLY A 139 14.30 -8.56 11.61
C GLY A 139 14.32 -9.65 12.69
N GLN A 140 13.53 -9.51 13.76
CA GLN A 140 13.38 -10.54 14.80
C GLN A 140 11.92 -11.00 14.92
N ASP A 141 11.01 -10.07 15.19
CA ASP A 141 9.58 -10.33 15.36
C ASP A 141 8.81 -10.21 14.05
N PHE A 142 9.16 -9.21 13.24
CA PHE A 142 8.55 -8.94 11.95
C PHE A 142 9.60 -8.49 10.93
N ASP A 143 9.27 -8.56 9.65
CA ASP A 143 10.12 -8.08 8.57
C ASP A 143 9.32 -7.37 7.47
N CYS A 144 10.01 -6.70 6.57
CA CYS A 144 9.43 -5.99 5.44
C CYS A 144 10.03 -6.43 4.11
N GLN A 145 9.21 -6.46 3.07
CA GLN A 145 9.66 -6.40 1.68
C GLN A 145 8.72 -5.51 0.87
N LEU A 146 9.14 -5.10 -0.33
CA LEU A 146 8.16 -4.56 -1.28
C LEU A 146 7.14 -5.65 -1.61
N ALA A 147 5.95 -5.25 -2.04
CA ALA A 147 4.93 -6.23 -2.41
C ALA A 147 5.46 -7.15 -3.52
N PRO A 148 4.99 -8.42 -3.58
CA PRO A 148 5.53 -9.41 -4.48
C PRO A 148 5.52 -8.92 -5.95
N GLY A 149 6.62 -9.16 -6.66
CA GLY A 149 6.79 -8.73 -8.05
C GLY A 149 7.10 -7.24 -8.27
N ASN A 150 7.05 -6.38 -7.24
CA ASN A 150 7.30 -4.94 -7.45
C ASN A 150 8.74 -4.60 -7.87
N GLY A 151 9.70 -5.51 -7.67
CA GLY A 151 11.11 -5.28 -7.99
C GLY A 151 11.66 -4.06 -7.25
N SER A 152 11.97 -3.00 -7.99
CA SER A 152 12.43 -1.70 -7.47
C SER A 152 11.34 -0.61 -7.45
N ALA A 153 10.17 -0.87 -8.03
CA ALA A 153 9.08 0.11 -8.10
C ALA A 153 8.60 0.48 -6.68
N TYR A 154 8.65 1.77 -6.36
CA TYR A 154 8.35 2.30 -5.04
C TYR A 154 7.24 3.33 -5.11
N MET A 155 6.04 2.95 -4.66
CA MET A 155 4.89 3.84 -4.64
C MET A 155 4.91 4.71 -3.36
N ILE A 156 4.85 6.03 -3.53
CA ILE A 156 4.84 7.00 -2.43
C ILE A 156 3.49 7.68 -2.27
N VAL A 157 3.18 8.02 -1.02
CA VAL A 157 2.21 9.02 -0.62
C VAL A 157 2.94 10.07 0.22
N ILE A 158 2.45 11.30 0.23
CA ILE A 158 3.05 12.43 0.94
C ILE A 158 2.00 12.99 1.89
N ASP A 159 2.28 12.95 3.19
CA ASP A 159 1.51 13.67 4.19
C ASP A 159 1.88 15.15 4.11
N ALA A 160 0.88 16.03 3.94
CA ALA A 160 1.06 17.47 3.87
C ALA A 160 0.13 18.18 4.85
N ILE A 161 0.63 19.21 5.53
CA ILE A 161 -0.16 20.09 6.37
C ILE A 161 -0.48 21.36 5.59
N ALA A 162 -1.76 21.53 5.24
CA ALA A 162 -2.25 22.73 4.58
C ALA A 162 -2.73 23.76 5.60
N PHE A 163 -2.22 25.00 5.48
CA PHE A 163 -2.63 26.10 6.33
C PHE A 163 -3.76 26.90 5.68
N ALA A 164 -4.89 27.03 6.38
CA ALA A 164 -6.01 27.83 5.91
C ALA A 164 -5.60 29.30 5.76
N LYS A 165 -5.97 29.92 4.64
CA LYS A 165 -5.70 31.33 4.39
C LYS A 165 -6.41 32.18 5.45
N THR A 166 -5.65 33.07 6.09
CA THR A 166 -6.16 33.97 7.12
C THR A 166 -5.62 35.39 6.93
N ALA A 167 -6.42 36.39 7.33
CA ALA A 167 -6.02 37.78 7.36
C ALA A 167 -5.43 38.21 8.72
N ASP A 168 -5.51 37.36 9.74
CA ASP A 168 -5.00 37.61 11.08
C ASP A 168 -3.46 37.47 11.12
N PRO A 169 -2.71 38.55 11.43
CA PRO A 169 -1.24 38.51 11.48
C PRO A 169 -0.67 37.52 12.52
N GLU A 170 -1.35 37.31 13.66
CA GLU A 170 -0.89 36.37 14.69
C GLU A 170 -1.00 34.93 14.18
N GLN A 171 -2.13 34.60 13.53
CA GLN A 171 -2.30 33.29 12.91
C GLN A 171 -1.30 33.05 11.78
N GLN A 172 -1.04 34.06 10.93
CA GLN A 172 -0.02 33.94 9.88
C GLN A 172 1.37 33.65 10.48
N THR A 173 1.71 34.30 11.59
CA THR A 173 2.97 34.08 12.30
C THR A 173 3.05 32.66 12.87
N ALA A 174 1.99 32.20 13.54
CA ALA A 174 1.92 30.85 14.10
C ALA A 174 1.99 29.76 13.01
N GLN A 175 1.25 29.92 11.92
CA GLN A 175 1.27 29.00 10.77
C GLN A 175 2.67 28.91 10.16
N ARG A 176 3.37 30.05 10.00
CA ARG A 176 4.76 30.08 9.51
C ARG A 176 5.71 29.35 10.45
N LEU A 177 5.60 29.58 11.76
CA LEU A 177 6.46 28.92 12.75
C LEU A 177 6.28 27.39 12.72
N ILE A 178 5.04 26.91 12.61
CA ILE A 178 4.76 25.47 12.48
C ILE A 178 5.37 24.94 11.18
N ALA A 179 5.16 25.62 10.05
CA ALA A 179 5.70 25.21 8.76
C ALA A 179 7.24 25.12 8.77
N GLU A 180 7.92 26.14 9.31
CA GLU A 180 9.38 26.16 9.42
C GLU A 180 9.89 25.05 10.33
N SER A 181 9.24 24.82 11.48
CA SER A 181 9.62 23.79 12.45
C SER A 181 9.54 22.38 11.85
N LEU A 182 8.43 22.06 11.18
CA LEU A 182 8.20 20.76 10.55
C LEU A 182 9.21 20.41 9.44
N LEU A 183 9.86 21.42 8.86
CA LEU A 183 10.84 21.23 7.78
C LEU A 183 12.29 21.11 8.28
N THR A 184 12.54 21.31 9.58
CA THR A 184 13.88 21.16 10.14
C THR A 184 14.34 19.69 10.10
N PRO A 185 15.63 19.41 9.85
CA PRO A 185 16.13 18.03 9.81
C PRO A 185 15.88 17.24 11.10
N GLU A 186 16.03 17.89 12.26
CA GLU A 186 15.85 17.24 13.56
C GLU A 186 14.39 16.80 13.78
N ILE A 187 13.43 17.70 13.55
CA ILE A 187 12.00 17.36 13.70
C ILE A 187 11.60 16.32 12.67
N GLN A 188 12.06 16.41 11.42
CA GLN A 188 11.76 15.37 10.43
C GLN A 188 12.35 14.03 10.82
N ARG A 189 13.57 13.98 11.36
CA ARG A 189 14.17 12.72 11.82
C ARG A 189 13.29 12.05 12.86
N ASP A 190 13.01 12.77 13.95
CA ASP A 190 12.31 12.21 15.10
C ASP A 190 10.85 11.85 14.75
N PHE A 191 10.18 12.69 13.95
CA PHE A 191 8.84 12.38 13.44
C PHE A 191 8.82 11.11 12.59
N ASN A 192 9.73 10.98 11.61
CA ASN A 192 9.72 9.83 10.70
C ASN A 192 10.13 8.52 11.41
N LEU A 193 11.06 8.57 12.37
CA LEU A 193 11.40 7.43 13.20
C LEU A 193 10.19 6.93 14.03
N ALA A 194 9.41 7.85 14.59
CA ALA A 194 8.19 7.50 15.34
C ALA A 194 7.05 7.02 14.43
N LYS A 195 6.83 7.71 13.31
CA LYS A 195 5.71 7.43 12.37
C LYS A 195 5.93 6.17 11.54
N GLY A 196 7.18 5.78 11.33
CA GLY A 196 7.59 4.69 10.44
C GLY A 196 7.83 5.11 8.99
N SER A 197 7.57 6.37 8.64
CA SER A 197 7.77 6.96 7.31
C SER A 197 9.23 7.32 7.03
N ILE A 198 9.47 7.96 5.88
CA ILE A 198 10.80 8.43 5.45
C ILE A 198 10.81 9.97 5.30
N PRO A 199 11.92 10.64 5.67
CA PRO A 199 12.01 12.09 5.56
C PRO A 199 12.11 12.53 4.09
N LEU A 200 11.43 13.63 3.75
CA LEU A 200 11.56 14.29 2.45
C LEU A 200 12.80 15.20 2.41
N ASN A 201 13.23 15.71 3.57
CA ASN A 201 14.42 16.54 3.66
C ASN A 201 15.69 15.69 3.50
N ARG A 202 16.43 15.92 2.41
CA ARG A 202 17.67 15.21 2.06
C ARG A 202 18.84 15.49 3.03
N GLY A 203 18.73 16.49 3.89
CA GLY A 203 19.72 16.83 4.92
C GLY A 203 19.50 16.13 6.26
N VAL A 204 18.56 15.17 6.36
CA VAL A 204 18.32 14.39 7.57
C VAL A 204 19.38 13.32 7.76
N GLU A 205 19.98 13.27 8.95
CA GLU A 205 20.86 12.17 9.37
C GLU A 205 20.07 10.87 9.46
N LEU A 206 20.60 9.81 8.83
CA LEU A 206 19.90 8.54 8.68
C LEU A 206 20.13 7.56 9.83
N ASP A 207 20.84 7.97 10.87
CA ASP A 207 21.02 7.16 12.07
C ASP A 207 19.68 6.81 12.73
N GLY A 208 19.53 5.55 13.13
CA GLY A 208 18.27 5.01 13.66
C GLY A 208 17.28 4.51 12.60
N PHE A 209 17.39 4.92 11.33
CA PHE A 209 16.52 4.38 10.28
C PHE A 209 16.91 2.94 9.91
N ASP A 210 15.91 2.07 9.90
CA ASP A 210 16.05 0.65 9.60
C ASP A 210 16.23 0.35 8.10
N LYS A 211 16.42 -0.94 7.77
CA LYS A 211 16.62 -1.39 6.39
C LYS A 211 15.44 -1.08 5.46
N CYS A 212 14.20 -1.07 5.95
CA CYS A 212 13.01 -0.74 5.17
C CYS A 212 12.99 0.75 4.84
N SER A 213 13.18 1.59 5.87
CA SER A 213 13.26 3.04 5.68
C SER A 213 14.40 3.43 4.75
N ARG A 214 15.59 2.85 4.92
CA ARG A 214 16.74 3.13 4.04
C ARG A 214 16.46 2.73 2.59
N ARG A 215 15.74 1.63 2.35
CA ARG A 215 15.30 1.24 1.00
C ARG A 215 14.32 2.27 0.41
N GLY A 216 13.36 2.74 1.20
CA GLY A 216 12.45 3.82 0.78
C GLY A 216 13.18 5.13 0.47
N ILE A 217 14.12 5.54 1.33
CA ILE A 217 14.95 6.74 1.14
C ILE A 217 15.81 6.63 -0.12
N ALA A 218 16.38 5.45 -0.40
CA ALA A 218 17.12 5.22 -1.63
C ALA A 218 16.23 5.36 -2.86
N ALA A 219 14.99 4.84 -2.81
CA ALA A 219 14.03 4.96 -3.91
C ALA A 219 13.61 6.41 -4.21
N LEU A 220 13.62 7.31 -3.21
CA LEU A 220 13.37 8.75 -3.44
C LEU A 220 14.47 9.45 -4.29
N ASN A 221 15.61 8.81 -4.49
CA ASN A 221 16.70 9.33 -5.31
C ASN A 221 16.74 8.68 -6.71
N ASP A 222 15.74 7.87 -7.05
CA ASP A 222 15.68 7.11 -8.29
C ASP A 222 14.30 7.31 -8.96
N ASP A 223 14.23 8.31 -9.82
CA ASP A 223 12.99 8.70 -10.50
C ASP A 223 12.42 7.59 -11.42
N ASP A 224 13.30 6.69 -11.89
CA ASP A 224 12.90 5.55 -12.72
C ASP A 224 12.11 4.51 -11.90
N ASN A 225 12.31 4.49 -10.59
CA ASN A 225 11.69 3.57 -9.66
C ASN A 225 10.54 4.19 -8.86
N LEU A 226 10.48 5.52 -8.75
CA LEU A 226 9.46 6.22 -7.98
C LEU A 226 8.10 6.26 -8.70
N LEU A 227 7.03 5.87 -8.00
CA LEU A 227 5.65 5.93 -8.44
C LEU A 227 4.83 6.78 -7.46
N LEU A 228 3.92 7.62 -7.97
CA LEU A 228 3.01 8.37 -7.12
C LEU A 228 1.74 7.55 -6.84
N SER A 229 1.29 7.51 -5.59
CA SER A 229 -0.01 6.95 -5.23
C SER A 229 -1.13 7.72 -5.94
N ILE A 230 -2.15 7.01 -6.44
CA ILE A 230 -3.36 7.61 -7.03
C ILE A 230 -3.93 8.70 -6.10
N SER A 231 -3.93 8.46 -4.78
CA SER A 231 -4.45 9.40 -3.78
C SER A 231 -3.76 10.78 -3.75
N LEU A 232 -2.53 10.89 -4.26
CA LEU A 232 -1.83 12.17 -4.37
C LEU A 232 -2.20 12.95 -5.63
N ILE A 233 -2.68 12.25 -6.66
CA ILE A 233 -2.75 12.78 -8.01
C ILE A 233 -4.20 13.04 -8.42
N ASP A 234 -5.12 12.19 -7.96
CA ASP A 234 -6.52 12.29 -8.30
C ASP A 234 -7.41 11.84 -7.13
N SER A 235 -8.42 12.63 -6.86
CA SER A 235 -9.56 12.28 -5.99
C SER A 235 -10.88 12.44 -6.75
N GLY A 236 -10.80 12.39 -8.08
CA GLY A 236 -11.89 12.65 -8.99
C GLY A 236 -12.75 11.42 -9.24
N ARG A 237 -13.66 11.57 -10.19
CA ARG A 237 -14.66 10.57 -10.53
C ARG A 237 -14.05 9.21 -10.89
N ARG A 238 -12.99 9.17 -11.72
CA ARG A 238 -12.37 7.91 -12.15
C ARG A 238 -11.71 7.16 -10.99
N THR A 239 -11.11 7.87 -10.05
CA THR A 239 -10.60 7.26 -8.81
C THR A 239 -11.72 6.66 -7.97
N ASN A 240 -12.86 7.34 -7.85
CA ASN A 240 -14.02 6.78 -7.12
C ASN A 240 -14.57 5.53 -7.81
N VAL A 241 -14.71 5.55 -9.15
CA VAL A 241 -15.15 4.39 -9.94
C VAL A 241 -14.20 3.20 -9.79
N LEU A 242 -12.88 3.43 -9.85
CA LEU A 242 -11.89 2.39 -9.60
C LEU A 242 -12.08 1.80 -8.19
N THR A 243 -12.13 2.66 -7.18
CA THR A 243 -12.13 2.24 -5.78
C THR A 243 -13.41 1.49 -5.42
N SER A 244 -14.58 1.97 -5.88
CA SER A 244 -15.86 1.29 -5.67
C SER A 244 -15.93 -0.04 -6.41
N SER A 245 -15.52 -0.08 -7.68
CA SER A 245 -15.53 -1.33 -8.47
C SER A 245 -14.65 -2.42 -7.85
N LEU A 246 -13.50 -2.04 -7.31
CA LEU A 246 -12.60 -2.97 -6.62
C LEU A 246 -13.19 -3.47 -5.31
N LEU A 247 -13.83 -2.59 -4.53
CA LEU A 247 -14.48 -2.99 -3.29
C LEU A 247 -15.70 -3.89 -3.56
N ASP A 248 -16.52 -3.55 -4.54
CA ASP A 248 -17.68 -4.35 -4.96
C ASP A 248 -17.22 -5.75 -5.41
N PHE A 249 -16.17 -5.82 -6.23
CA PHE A 249 -15.57 -7.11 -6.62
C PHE A 249 -15.03 -7.88 -5.41
N TRP A 250 -14.40 -7.20 -4.44
CA TRP A 250 -13.92 -7.85 -3.24
C TRP A 250 -15.07 -8.41 -2.39
N LEU A 251 -16.14 -7.65 -2.16
CA LEU A 251 -17.24 -8.07 -1.32
C LEU A 251 -18.16 -9.11 -1.99
N ASP A 252 -18.41 -8.99 -3.29
CA ASP A 252 -19.26 -9.92 -4.03
C ASP A 252 -18.47 -11.11 -4.58
N THR A 253 -18.60 -12.25 -3.90
CA THR A 253 -17.93 -13.49 -4.29
C THR A 253 -18.50 -14.16 -5.54
N THR A 254 -19.64 -13.68 -6.04
CA THR A 254 -20.29 -14.24 -7.23
C THR A 254 -19.77 -13.67 -8.54
N ILE A 255 -19.07 -12.53 -8.50
CA ILE A 255 -18.50 -11.89 -9.69
C ILE A 255 -17.20 -12.61 -10.11
N PRO A 256 -17.13 -13.19 -11.32
CA PRO A 256 -15.90 -13.78 -11.83
C PRO A 256 -14.83 -12.70 -12.12
N PRO A 257 -13.52 -13.00 -11.93
CA PRO A 257 -12.44 -12.05 -12.23
C PRO A 257 -12.46 -11.50 -13.67
N GLU A 258 -12.86 -12.31 -14.64
CA GLU A 258 -12.99 -11.93 -16.05
C GLU A 258 -14.01 -10.80 -16.21
N GLN A 259 -15.19 -10.99 -15.63
CA GLN A 259 -16.25 -9.99 -15.65
C GLN A 259 -15.84 -8.72 -14.91
N ALA A 260 -15.17 -8.86 -13.77
CA ALA A 260 -14.68 -7.72 -12.99
C ALA A 260 -13.64 -6.89 -13.76
N ALA A 261 -12.72 -7.54 -14.48
CA ALA A 261 -11.73 -6.88 -15.32
C ALA A 261 -12.37 -6.13 -16.49
N GLU A 262 -13.35 -6.75 -17.18
CA GLU A 262 -14.10 -6.13 -18.26
C GLU A 262 -14.90 -4.92 -17.78
N HIS A 263 -15.64 -5.08 -16.68
CA HIS A 263 -16.43 -3.99 -16.08
C HIS A 263 -15.54 -2.83 -15.64
N LEU A 264 -14.41 -3.10 -15.00
CA LEU A 264 -13.49 -2.05 -14.56
C LEU A 264 -12.89 -1.30 -15.76
N ALA A 265 -12.46 -2.02 -16.80
CA ALA A 265 -11.96 -1.38 -18.03
C ALA A 265 -13.02 -0.51 -18.71
N ALA A 266 -14.27 -1.01 -18.82
CA ALA A 266 -15.38 -0.27 -19.39
C ALA A 266 -15.74 0.97 -18.55
N ALA A 267 -15.85 0.83 -17.24
CA ALA A 267 -16.20 1.93 -16.33
C ALA A 267 -15.15 3.05 -16.32
N LEU A 268 -13.88 2.72 -16.55
CA LEU A 268 -12.80 3.72 -16.71
C LEU A 268 -12.78 4.37 -18.11
N ASN A 269 -13.40 3.75 -19.12
CA ASN A 269 -13.54 4.29 -20.49
C ASN A 269 -14.77 5.19 -20.64
N GLU A 270 -15.85 4.89 -19.93
CA GLU A 270 -17.07 5.69 -20.02
C GLU A 270 -16.82 7.10 -19.44
N GLN A 271 -17.09 8.09 -20.30
CA GLN A 271 -17.22 9.54 -20.00
C GLN A 271 -16.00 10.43 -20.28
N ASN A 272 -15.56 10.45 -21.55
CA ASN A 272 -15.01 11.67 -22.17
C ASN A 272 -16.14 12.62 -22.67
N ASN A 273 -17.40 12.42 -22.25
CA ASN A 273 -18.59 13.08 -22.81
C ASN A 273 -19.48 13.74 -21.73
N ASP A 274 -18.91 14.48 -20.78
CA ASP A 274 -19.65 15.48 -20.00
C ASP A 274 -18.77 16.72 -19.75
#